data_AF-A0A375H881-F1
#
_entry.id   AF-A0A375H881-F1
#
_cell.length_a   1.000
_cell.length_b   1.000
_cell.length_c   1.000
_cell.angle_alpha   90.00
_cell.angle_beta   90.00
_cell.angle_gamma   90.00
#
_symmetry.space_group_name_H-M   'P 1'
#
loop_
_entity.id
_entity.type
_entity.pdbx_description
1 polymer ?
#
loop_
_entity_poly.entity_id
_entity_poly.type
_entity_poly.pdbx_seq_one_letter_code
_entity_poly.pdbx_strand_id
1 'polypeptide(L)' 'MQGYSNPKADELWAKAGSTMDTAERQKLYSELQKILVTDVANANLFEVEFPTLYRKHVKNLVTTAIGLNESFDNVSIEKN' A
#
# COMPACT_ATOMS: atom_id res chain seq x y z
N MET A 1 -5.34 -4.29 19.05
CA MET A 1 -6.57 -3.53 19.34
C MET A 1 -7.59 -3.59 18.18
N GLN A 2 -7.75 -4.73 17.49
CA GLN A 2 -8.95 -4.97 16.65
C GLN A 2 -9.51 -6.39 16.79
N GLY A 3 -8.74 -7.36 17.33
CA GLY A 3 -9.25 -8.65 17.82
C GLY A 3 -9.78 -9.62 16.76
N TYR A 4 -9.86 -9.21 15.49
CA TYR A 4 -10.24 -10.06 14.37
C TYR A 4 -9.33 -11.30 14.29
N SER A 5 -9.94 -12.47 14.17
CA SER A 5 -9.25 -13.76 14.14
C SER A 5 -10.02 -14.70 13.22
N ASN A 6 -9.39 -15.11 12.11
CA ASN A 6 -9.97 -16.04 11.15
C ASN A 6 -8.85 -16.98 10.64
N PRO A 7 -8.85 -18.27 11.05
CA PRO A 7 -7.80 -19.21 10.67
C PRO A 7 -7.62 -19.36 9.15
N LYS A 8 -8.69 -19.14 8.37
CA LYS A 8 -8.60 -19.17 6.90
C LYS A 8 -7.88 -17.96 6.35
N ALA A 9 -8.12 -16.77 6.92
CA ALA A 9 -7.40 -15.56 6.55
C ALA A 9 -5.90 -15.72 6.88
N ASP A 10 -5.56 -16.28 8.04
CA ASP A 10 -4.18 -16.54 8.45
C ASP A 10 -3.47 -17.50 7.48
N GLU A 11 -4.14 -18.58 7.05
CA GLU A 11 -3.61 -19.51 6.05
C GLU A 11 -3.31 -18.83 4.71
N LEU A 12 -4.23 -17.99 4.24
CA LEU A 12 -4.07 -17.26 2.97
C LEU A 12 -2.95 -16.23 3.05
N TRP A 13 -2.83 -15.50 4.15
CA TRP A 13 -1.72 -14.57 4.42
C TRP A 13 -0.37 -15.28 4.34
N ALA A 14 -0.22 -16.40 5.06
CA ALA A 14 1.02 -17.16 5.08
C ALA A 14 1.41 -17.67 3.68
N LYS A 15 0.45 -18.25 2.94
CA LYS A 15 0.70 -18.75 1.58
C LYS A 15 1.05 -17.63 0.62
N ALA A 16 0.28 -16.55 0.61
CA ALA A 16 0.50 -15.41 -0.29
C ALA A 16 1.87 -14.75 -0.05
N GLY A 17 2.33 -14.68 1.20
CA GLY A 17 3.67 -14.17 1.55
C GLY A 17 4.82 -15.07 1.12
N SER A 18 4.58 -16.38 0.98
CA SER A 18 5.60 -17.39 0.66
C SER A 18 5.72 -17.77 -0.82
N THR A 19 4.65 -17.65 -1.61
CA THR A 19 4.68 -18.08 -3.03
C THR A 19 5.55 -17.17 -3.88
N MET A 20 6.27 -17.76 -4.84
CA MET A 20 7.09 -17.04 -5.83
C MET A 20 6.33 -16.77 -7.14
N ASP A 21 5.20 -17.45 -7.37
CA ASP A 21 4.35 -17.22 -8.54
C ASP A 21 3.50 -15.95 -8.32
N THR A 22 3.66 -14.97 -9.20
CA THR A 22 2.96 -13.68 -9.11
C THR A 22 1.46 -13.79 -9.38
N ALA A 23 1.04 -14.68 -10.29
CA ALA A 23 -0.36 -14.91 -10.60
C ALA A 23 -1.05 -15.65 -9.45
N GLU A 24 -0.37 -16.63 -8.87
CA GLU A 24 -0.85 -17.31 -7.66
C GLU A 24 -0.98 -16.33 -6.49
N ARG A 25 0.05 -15.51 -6.25
CA ARG A 25 0.06 -14.50 -5.19
C ARG A 25 -1.14 -13.56 -5.30
N GLN A 26 -1.42 -13.05 -6.50
CA GLN A 26 -2.56 -12.18 -6.75
C GLN A 26 -3.89 -12.88 -6.42
N LYS A 27 -4.04 -14.14 -6.82
CA LYS A 27 -5.25 -14.92 -6.55
C LYS A 27 -5.47 -15.10 -5.04
N LEU A 28 -4.41 -15.44 -4.31
CA LEU A 28 -4.47 -15.65 -2.85
C LEU A 28 -4.84 -14.35 -2.11
N TYR A 29 -4.20 -13.22 -2.45
CA TYR A 29 -4.56 -11.92 -1.87
C TYR A 29 -5.98 -11.48 -2.23
N SER A 30 -6.46 -11.79 -3.44
CA SER A 30 -7.83 -11.47 -3.84
C SER A 30 -8.86 -12.28 -3.05
N GLU A 31 -8.58 -13.56 -2.76
CA GLU A 31 -9.43 -14.40 -1.91
C GLU A 31 -9.44 -13.89 -0.46
N LEU A 32 -8.27 -13.57 0.08
CA LEU A 32 -8.12 -12.99 1.40
C LEU A 32 -8.90 -11.66 1.53
N GLN A 33 -8.76 -10.75 0.57
CA GLN A 33 -9.46 -9.47 0.59
C GLN A 33 -10.98 -9.64 0.60
N LYS A 34 -11.50 -10.62 -0.16
CA LYS A 34 -12.94 -10.95 -0.12
C LYS A 34 -13.40 -11.38 1.26
N ILE A 35 -12.61 -12.19 1.97
CA ILE A 35 -12.92 -12.60 3.35
C ILE A 35 -12.93 -11.38 4.27
N LEU A 36 -11.88 -10.56 4.24
CA LEU A 36 -11.76 -9.38 5.12
C LEU A 36 -12.89 -8.37 4.92
N VAL A 37 -13.32 -8.16 3.67
CA VAL A 37 -14.44 -7.27 3.35
C VAL A 37 -15.77 -7.87 3.78
N THR A 38 -15.97 -9.18 3.57
CA THR A 38 -17.21 -9.87 3.97
C THR A 38 -17.38 -9.88 5.49
N ASP A 39 -16.29 -10.10 6.22
CA ASP A 39 -16.30 -10.15 7.68
C ASP A 39 -16.31 -8.75 8.32
N VAL A 40 -16.17 -7.69 7.51
CA VAL A 40 -16.00 -6.30 7.99
C VAL A 40 -14.87 -6.21 9.02
N ALA A 41 -13.75 -6.87 8.74
CA ALA A 41 -12.59 -6.94 9.64
C ALA A 41 -12.00 -5.56 9.95
N ASN A 42 -12.21 -4.60 9.05
CA ASN A 42 -11.99 -3.18 9.28
C ASN A 42 -13.01 -2.35 8.47
N ALA A 43 -13.42 -1.20 8.99
CA ALA A 43 -14.35 -0.29 8.33
C ALA A 43 -13.59 0.64 7.37
N ASN A 44 -13.24 0.14 6.19
CA ASN A 44 -12.59 0.94 5.15
C ASN A 44 -13.62 1.86 4.48
N LEU A 45 -13.55 3.17 4.75
CA LEU A 45 -14.51 4.15 4.24
C LEU A 45 -14.00 4.91 3.01
N PHE A 46 -12.70 5.19 2.95
CA PHE A 46 -12.06 5.95 1.89
C PHE A 46 -10.59 5.58 1.83
N GLU A 47 -9.98 5.75 0.67
CA GLU A 47 -8.52 5.83 0.56
C GLU A 47 -8.11 7.29 0.74
N VAL A 48 -7.13 7.53 1.62
CA VAL A 48 -6.65 8.88 1.91
C VAL A 48 -5.56 9.24 0.93
N GLU A 49 -5.79 10.30 0.16
CA GLU A 49 -4.76 10.94 -0.64
C GLU A 49 -4.21 12.16 0.11
N PHE A 50 -2.89 12.24 0.26
CA PHE A 50 -2.20 13.38 0.85
C PHE A 50 -1.50 14.21 -0.26
N PRO A 51 -2.17 15.21 -0.85
CA PRO A 51 -1.56 16.00 -1.91
C PRO A 51 -0.35 16.80 -1.39
N THR A 52 0.74 16.78 -2.16
CA THR A 52 1.95 17.54 -1.85
C THR A 52 2.02 18.80 -2.70
N LEU A 53 1.93 19.96 -2.06
CA LEU A 53 2.06 21.27 -2.71
C LEU A 53 3.49 21.80 -2.56
N TYR A 54 4.13 22.19 -3.67
CA TYR A 54 5.50 22.71 -3.66
C TYR A 54 5.75 23.73 -4.77
N ARG A 55 6.84 24.49 -4.66
CA ARG A 55 7.20 25.54 -5.62
C ARG A 55 7.65 24.93 -6.95
N LYS A 56 7.29 25.56 -8.08
CA LYS A 56 7.63 25.11 -9.45
C LYS A 56 9.13 24.86 -9.72
N HIS A 57 10.01 25.51 -8.97
CA HIS A 57 11.46 25.45 -9.14
C HIS A 57 12.10 24.35 -8.27
N VAL A 58 11.33 23.63 -7.46
CA VAL A 58 11.78 22.39 -6.81
C VAL A 58 11.53 21.25 -7.78
N LYS A 59 12.56 20.44 -8.06
CA LYS A 59 12.49 19.32 -9.01
C LYS A 59 12.69 17.99 -8.29
N ASN A 60 12.07 16.96 -8.85
CA ASN A 60 12.16 15.57 -8.39
C ASN A 60 11.70 15.32 -6.94
N LEU A 61 10.84 16.18 -6.38
CA LEU A 61 10.41 16.05 -4.97
C LEU A 61 9.56 14.80 -4.70
N VAL A 62 8.72 14.38 -5.65
CA VAL A 62 7.87 13.19 -5.55
C VAL A 62 8.06 12.37 -6.81
N THR A 63 8.73 11.23 -6.71
CA THR A 63 9.09 10.39 -7.86
C THR A 63 8.53 8.96 -7.77
N THR A 64 8.02 8.54 -6.61
CA THR A 64 7.44 7.21 -6.41
C THR A 64 6.08 7.25 -5.71
N ALA A 65 5.42 6.09 -5.68
CA ALA A 65 4.12 5.89 -5.06
C ALA A 65 4.11 6.04 -3.53
N ILE A 66 5.28 6.01 -2.87
CA ILE A 66 5.39 6.22 -1.41
C ILE A 66 5.53 7.71 -1.04
N GLY A 67 5.44 8.60 -2.02
CA GLY A 67 5.41 10.05 -1.81
C GLY A 67 6.72 10.57 -1.23
N LEU A 68 6.60 11.34 -0.14
CA LEU A 68 7.74 11.96 0.56
C LEU A 68 8.52 10.99 1.47
N ASN A 69 8.13 9.71 1.54
CA ASN A 69 8.84 8.71 2.35
C ASN A 69 10.10 8.15 1.67
N GLU A 70 10.45 8.64 0.49
CA GLU A 70 11.67 8.25 -0.21
C GLU A 70 12.86 9.19 0.07
N SER A 71 14.04 8.78 -0.37
CA SER A 71 15.26 9.58 -0.34
C SER A 71 15.09 10.91 -1.09
N PHE A 72 15.73 11.97 -0.58
CA PHE A 72 15.79 13.29 -1.24
C PHE A 72 17.08 13.48 -2.05
N ASP A 73 17.82 12.40 -2.31
CA ASP A 73 19.13 12.45 -2.98
C ASP A 73 19.14 13.12 -4.36
N ASN A 74 18.02 13.04 -5.10
CA ASN A 74 17.87 13.60 -6.43
C ASN A 74 17.05 14.91 -6.47
N VAL A 75 16.66 15.42 -5.31
CA VAL A 75 15.87 16.65 -5.18
C VAL A 75 16.76 17.86 -5.38
N SER A 76 16.29 18.82 -6.18
CA SER A 76 17.04 20.05 -6.45
C SER A 76 16.15 21.29 -6.49
N ILE A 77 16.79 22.45 -6.36
CA ILE A 77 16.16 23.77 -6.40
C ILE A 77 16.81 24.53 -7.56
N GLU A 78 16.04 24.74 -8.63
CA GLU A 78 16.48 25.55 -9.77
C GLU A 78 16.59 27.02 -9.37
N LYS A 79 17.70 27.64 -9.76
CA LYS A 79 17.88 29.09 -9.63
C LYS A 79 17.16 29.75 -10.80
N ASN A 80 16.25 30.69 -10.50
CA ASN A 80 15.55 31.48 -11.51
C ASN A 80 16.53 32.34 -12.32
#